data_AF-A0A084E8W8-F1
#
_entry.id   AF-A0A084E8W8-F1
#
_cell.length_a   1.000
_cell.length_b   1.000
_cell.length_c   1.000
_cell.angle_alpha   90.00
_cell.angle_beta   90.00
_cell.angle_gamma   90.00
#
_symmetry.space_group_name_H-M   'P 1'
#
loop_
_entity.id
_entity.type
_entity.pdbx_description
1 polymer ?
#
loop_
_entity_poly.entity_id
_entity_poly.type
_entity_poly.pdbx_seq_one_letter_code
_entity_poly.pdbx_strand_id
1 'polypeptide(L)'
;MKKEPANHNSIDIETNILGLTILAVVDGEKGGVGKSFFARAISDFLITLFGRFRGLDFDESNANLARFYHDTNMVDTIEWQKPAEWERAYDLILDTDPRTPIVIDFPAQIRKTAATEWNRFLSNEENGRNVLVFWVMYPSYDSINSLRHRMSVVDPAKMVVMINLRDSNIDLSLWSDSATRREFLERGGTEGYVPRLPESLALRLENEDLSFAAARASDLRPYHKRDLQVFTQEFRAEILSVLKKIHG
;
A
#
# COMPACT_ATOMS: atom_id res chain seq x y z
N MET A 1 8.13 -5.16 34.59
CA MET A 1 8.69 -4.67 33.30
C MET A 1 8.00 -3.37 32.95
N LYS A 2 8.71 -2.24 33.01
CA LYS A 2 8.20 -0.95 32.52
C LYS A 2 8.12 -1.03 31.00
N LYS A 3 6.95 -0.78 30.41
CA LYS A 3 6.82 -0.52 28.96
C LYS A 3 7.70 0.70 28.67
N GLU A 4 8.68 0.57 27.79
CA GLU A 4 9.35 1.73 27.21
C GLU A 4 8.28 2.58 26.50
N PRO A 5 8.20 3.89 26.77
CA PRO A 5 7.33 4.75 26.00
C PRO A 5 7.87 4.78 24.56
N ALA A 6 7.00 4.52 23.58
CA ALA A 6 7.33 4.77 22.19
C ALA A 6 7.85 6.21 22.07
N ASN A 7 9.04 6.37 21.48
CA ASN A 7 9.77 7.62 21.45
C ASN A 7 8.98 8.68 20.66
N HIS A 8 8.27 9.56 21.37
CA HIS A 8 7.40 10.59 20.79
C HIS A 8 8.15 11.45 19.75
N ASN A 9 9.43 11.74 20.00
CA ASN A 9 10.30 12.50 19.11
C ASN A 9 10.54 11.85 17.73
N SER A 10 10.60 10.52 17.63
CA SER A 10 10.80 9.87 16.33
C SER A 10 9.52 9.84 15.50
N ILE A 11 8.37 9.73 16.16
CA ILE A 11 7.07 9.79 15.50
C ILE A 11 6.85 11.20 14.95
N ASP A 12 7.12 12.24 15.74
CA ASP A 12 6.96 13.64 15.31
C ASP A 12 7.83 13.99 14.10
N ILE A 13 9.07 13.47 14.02
CA ILE A 13 9.94 13.63 12.84
C ILE A 13 9.37 12.88 11.62
N GLU A 14 8.86 11.66 11.81
CA GLU A 14 8.26 10.86 10.72
C GLU A 14 6.93 11.45 10.21
N THR A 15 6.08 12.00 11.09
CA THR A 15 4.88 12.74 10.67
C THR A 15 5.22 14.10 10.06
N ASN A 16 6.31 14.75 10.48
CA ASN A 16 6.79 15.98 9.86
C ASN A 16 7.41 15.75 8.46
N ILE A 17 8.02 14.59 8.21
CA ILE A 17 8.49 14.19 6.86
C ILE A 17 7.32 14.10 5.88
N LEU A 18 6.13 13.75 6.38
CA LEU A 18 4.96 13.58 5.52
C LEU A 18 4.29 14.90 5.15
N GLY A 19 4.31 15.92 6.03
CA GLY A 19 3.80 17.29 5.79
C GLY A 19 2.30 17.42 5.44
N LEU A 20 1.71 16.35 4.93
CA LEU A 20 0.36 16.11 4.44
C LEU A 20 0.05 14.63 4.70
N THR A 21 -1.21 14.34 4.99
CA THR A 21 -1.65 12.96 5.23
C THR A 21 -1.81 12.21 3.91
N ILE A 22 -1.31 10.97 3.87
CA ILE A 22 -1.27 10.16 2.65
C ILE A 22 -2.67 9.66 2.26
N LEU A 23 -2.99 9.75 0.97
CA LEU A 23 -3.97 8.91 0.28
C LEU A 23 -3.19 7.92 -0.59
N ALA A 24 -3.12 6.67 -0.14
CA ALA A 24 -2.35 5.60 -0.78
C ALA A 24 -3.28 4.75 -1.64
N VAL A 25 -3.12 4.83 -2.96
CA VAL A 25 -3.86 3.95 -3.87
C VAL A 25 -2.96 2.81 -4.31
N VAL A 26 -3.34 1.60 -3.92
CA VAL A 26 -2.60 0.37 -4.20
C VAL A 26 -3.13 -0.21 -5.51
N ASP A 27 -2.30 -0.18 -6.54
CA ASP A 27 -2.64 -0.64 -7.89
C ASP A 27 -1.60 -1.66 -8.40
N GLY A 28 -1.91 -2.31 -9.51
CA GLY A 28 -1.10 -3.34 -10.15
C GLY A 28 -1.98 -4.24 -11.01
N GLU A 29 -1.73 -4.26 -12.31
CA GLU A 29 -2.67 -4.85 -13.27
C GLU A 29 -2.88 -6.36 -13.08
N LYS A 30 -1.85 -7.08 -12.64
CA LYS A 30 -1.87 -8.54 -12.52
C LYS A 30 -2.45 -9.03 -11.19
N GLY A 31 -3.27 -10.08 -11.27
CA GLY A 31 -3.66 -10.88 -10.12
C GLY A 31 -2.43 -11.56 -9.48
N GLY A 32 -2.43 -11.68 -8.16
CA GLY A 32 -1.40 -12.43 -7.44
C GLY A 32 -0.03 -11.77 -7.35
N VAL A 33 0.15 -10.49 -7.67
CA VAL A 33 1.42 -9.75 -7.43
C VAL A 33 1.61 -9.31 -5.98
N GLY A 34 0.57 -9.45 -5.15
CA GLY A 34 0.58 -9.12 -3.72
C GLY A 34 0.08 -7.71 -3.39
N LYS A 35 -0.80 -7.12 -4.20
CA LYS A 35 -1.47 -5.83 -3.91
C LYS A 35 -2.12 -5.81 -2.53
N SER A 36 -3.04 -6.72 -2.27
CA SER A 36 -3.73 -6.75 -0.98
C SER A 36 -2.82 -7.06 0.21
N PHE A 37 -1.76 -7.86 0.00
CA PHE A 37 -0.73 -8.04 1.02
C PHE A 37 -0.02 -6.71 1.35
N PHE A 38 0.36 -5.96 0.31
CA PHE A 38 0.92 -4.62 0.48
C PHE A 38 -0.07 -3.64 1.11
N ALA A 39 -1.34 -3.63 0.68
CA ALA A 39 -2.41 -2.80 1.24
C ALA A 39 -2.57 -3.04 2.75
N ARG A 40 -2.52 -4.31 3.19
CA ARG A 40 -2.53 -4.68 4.61
C ARG A 40 -1.27 -4.18 5.34
N ALA A 41 -0.10 -4.28 4.72
CA ALA A 41 1.17 -3.87 5.33
C ALA A 41 1.29 -2.34 5.46
N ILE A 42 0.91 -1.58 4.43
CA ILE A 42 0.89 -0.12 4.48
C ILE A 42 -0.15 0.38 5.48
N SER A 43 -1.31 -0.28 5.59
CA SER A 43 -2.32 0.03 6.61
C SER A 43 -1.75 -0.14 8.03
N ASP A 44 -1.05 -1.25 8.30
CA ASP A 44 -0.42 -1.48 9.61
C ASP A 44 0.69 -0.45 9.94
N PHE A 45 1.49 -0.07 8.95
CA PHE A 45 2.46 1.01 9.05
C PHE A 45 1.77 2.34 9.41
N LEU A 46 0.69 2.69 8.70
CA LEU A 46 -0.08 3.92 8.92
C LEU A 46 -0.78 3.93 10.28
N ILE A 47 -1.35 2.82 10.74
CA ILE A 47 -1.90 2.68 12.09
C ILE A 47 -0.81 2.92 13.14
N THR A 48 0.41 2.41 12.91
CA THR A 48 1.53 2.61 13.84
C THR A 48 1.96 4.08 13.92
N LEU A 49 1.81 4.85 12.84
CA LEU A 49 2.16 6.28 12.81
C LEU A 49 1.04 7.21 13.29
N PHE A 50 -0.19 6.96 12.84
CA PHE A 50 -1.33 7.86 13.00
C PHE A 50 -2.37 7.36 14.01
N GLY A 51 -2.22 6.13 14.52
CA GLY A 51 -3.17 5.46 15.41
C GLY A 51 -4.45 4.96 14.70
N ARG A 52 -4.66 5.33 13.43
CA ARG A 52 -5.83 4.98 12.63
C ARG A 52 -5.53 5.12 11.13
N PHE A 53 -6.36 4.49 10.32
CA PHE A 53 -6.47 4.73 8.87
C PHE A 53 -7.94 4.57 8.45
N ARG A 54 -8.25 4.95 7.21
CA ARG A 54 -9.49 4.62 6.52
C ARG A 54 -9.16 3.72 5.33
N GLY A 55 -9.81 2.56 5.24
CA GLY A 55 -9.64 1.64 4.12
C GLY A 55 -10.83 1.69 3.16
N LEU A 56 -10.56 1.67 1.85
CA LEU A 56 -11.55 1.40 0.82
C LEU A 56 -11.11 0.15 0.03
N ASP A 57 -11.86 -0.94 0.17
CA ASP A 57 -11.57 -2.22 -0.48
C ASP A 57 -12.40 -2.35 -1.75
N PHE A 58 -11.77 -2.18 -2.91
CA PHE A 58 -12.45 -2.32 -4.21
C PHE A 58 -12.39 -3.77 -4.72
N ASP A 59 -11.69 -4.69 -4.05
CA ASP A 59 -11.58 -6.08 -4.52
C ASP A 59 -12.69 -6.96 -3.97
N GLU A 60 -13.87 -6.88 -4.60
CA GLU A 60 -15.04 -7.71 -4.25
C GLU A 60 -14.75 -9.22 -4.31
N SER A 61 -13.81 -9.64 -5.18
CA SER A 61 -13.50 -11.05 -5.37
C SER A 61 -12.67 -11.62 -4.23
N ASN A 62 -11.82 -10.79 -3.62
CA ASN A 62 -10.92 -11.15 -2.54
C ASN A 62 -10.79 -9.95 -1.61
N ALA A 63 -11.88 -9.60 -0.91
CA ALA A 63 -12.01 -8.43 -0.05
C ALA A 63 -11.09 -8.52 1.17
N ASN A 64 -9.78 -8.50 0.93
CA ASN A 64 -8.73 -8.83 1.86
C ASN A 64 -8.57 -7.73 2.91
N LEU A 65 -8.74 -6.47 2.52
CA LEU A 65 -8.63 -5.39 3.47
C LEU A 65 -9.84 -5.43 4.41
N ALA A 66 -11.05 -5.62 3.90
CA ALA A 66 -12.24 -5.76 4.73
C ALA A 66 -12.18 -7.01 5.62
N ARG A 67 -11.78 -8.15 5.07
CA ARG A 67 -11.65 -9.43 5.77
C ARG A 67 -10.65 -9.37 6.93
N PHE A 68 -9.48 -8.77 6.75
CA PHE A 68 -8.45 -8.73 7.80
C PHE A 68 -8.71 -7.67 8.88
N TYR A 69 -9.57 -6.70 8.59
CA TYR A 69 -9.93 -5.61 9.49
C TYR A 69 -11.42 -5.66 9.88
N HIS A 70 -12.05 -6.83 9.78
CA HIS A 70 -13.49 -7.03 10.00
C HIS A 70 -13.97 -6.64 11.41
N ASP A 71 -13.10 -6.79 12.41
CA ASP A 71 -13.36 -6.37 13.78
C ASP A 71 -13.18 -4.86 14.00
N THR A 72 -12.99 -4.09 12.93
CA THR A 72 -12.80 -2.64 12.96
C THR A 72 -13.82 -1.95 12.06
N ASN A 73 -14.25 -0.75 12.45
CA ASN A 73 -15.06 0.12 11.60
C ASN A 73 -14.18 0.97 10.65
N MET A 74 -13.01 0.46 10.26
CA MET A 74 -12.03 1.24 9.48
C MET A 74 -12.16 1.06 7.97
N VAL A 75 -12.79 -0.02 7.50
CA VAL A 75 -12.77 -0.40 6.08
C VAL A 75 -14.18 -0.48 5.49
N ASP A 76 -14.37 0.15 4.34
CA ASP A 76 -15.58 0.02 3.51
C ASP A 76 -15.25 -0.76 2.24
N THR A 77 -16.11 -1.70 1.87
CA THR A 77 -16.05 -2.38 0.56
C THR A 77 -16.73 -1.53 -0.50
N ILE A 78 -16.14 -1.36 -1.68
CA ILE A 78 -16.67 -0.56 -2.79
C ILE A 78 -16.96 -1.47 -4.00
N GLU A 79 -18.21 -1.53 -4.47
CA GLU A 79 -18.57 -2.32 -5.66
C GLU A 79 -18.28 -1.53 -6.95
N TRP A 80 -16.99 -1.40 -7.29
CA TRP A 80 -16.46 -0.51 -8.33
C TRP A 80 -17.03 -0.70 -9.74
N GLN A 81 -17.70 -1.82 -10.01
CA GLN A 81 -18.41 -2.04 -11.27
C GLN A 81 -19.67 -1.17 -11.39
N LYS A 82 -20.18 -0.64 -10.27
CA LYS A 82 -21.33 0.27 -10.23
C LYS A 82 -20.84 1.72 -10.24
N PRO A 83 -21.29 2.57 -11.18
CA PRO A 83 -20.89 3.97 -11.23
C PRO A 83 -21.15 4.75 -9.93
N ALA A 84 -22.29 4.51 -9.26
CA ALA A 84 -22.64 5.18 -8.00
C ALA A 84 -21.67 4.85 -6.83
N GLU A 85 -20.97 3.73 -6.89
CA GLU A 85 -20.01 3.35 -5.84
C GLU A 85 -18.71 4.16 -5.92
N TRP A 86 -18.39 4.72 -7.09
CA TRP A 86 -17.31 5.69 -7.20
C TRP A 86 -17.68 7.00 -6.52
N GLU A 87 -18.90 7.51 -6.72
CA GLU A 87 -19.41 8.68 -6.00
C GLU A 87 -19.34 8.46 -4.50
N ARG A 88 -19.83 7.31 -4.02
CA ARG A 88 -19.73 6.94 -2.60
C ARG A 88 -18.28 6.88 -2.12
N ALA A 89 -17.36 6.32 -2.90
CA ALA A 89 -15.94 6.28 -2.53
C ALA A 89 -15.35 7.69 -2.38
N TYR A 90 -15.73 8.63 -3.25
CA TYR A 90 -15.29 10.03 -3.12
C TYR A 90 -15.87 10.70 -1.89
N ASP A 91 -17.16 10.53 -1.62
CA ASP A 91 -17.80 11.07 -0.39
C ASP A 91 -17.07 10.56 0.86
N LEU A 92 -16.76 9.26 0.91
CA LEU A 92 -15.99 8.67 2.00
C LEU A 92 -14.58 9.27 2.15
N ILE A 93 -13.90 9.61 1.06
CA ILE A 93 -12.58 10.24 1.08
C ILE A 93 -12.67 11.67 1.63
N LEU A 94 -13.69 12.43 1.21
CA LEU A 94 -13.91 13.81 1.61
C LEU A 94 -14.38 13.92 3.07
N ASP A 95 -15.24 13.01 3.52
CA ASP A 95 -15.76 12.96 4.89
C ASP A 95 -14.72 12.47 5.90
N THR A 96 -13.65 11.82 5.44
CA THR A 96 -12.58 11.36 6.31
C THR A 96 -11.77 12.56 6.83
N ASP A 97 -11.53 12.62 8.15
CA ASP A 97 -10.65 13.62 8.78
C ASP A 97 -9.36 13.78 7.96
N PRO A 98 -8.98 15.00 7.52
CA PRO A 98 -7.79 15.23 6.70
C PRO A 98 -6.50 14.66 7.29
N ARG A 99 -6.44 14.48 8.63
CA ARG A 99 -5.29 13.89 9.34
C ARG A 99 -5.28 12.36 9.35
N THR A 100 -6.36 11.73 8.90
CA THR A 100 -6.48 10.26 8.81
C THR A 100 -6.01 9.79 7.44
N PRO A 101 -4.99 8.92 7.37
CA PRO A 101 -4.52 8.40 6.10
C PRO A 101 -5.54 7.44 5.50
N ILE A 102 -5.60 7.43 4.18
CA ILE A 102 -6.55 6.60 3.42
C ILE A 102 -5.75 5.57 2.62
N VAL A 103 -6.19 4.31 2.66
CA VAL A 103 -5.65 3.23 1.81
C VAL A 103 -6.78 2.72 0.93
N ILE A 104 -6.54 2.71 -0.37
CA ILE A 104 -7.45 2.17 -1.37
C ILE A 104 -6.80 0.93 -1.98
N ASP A 105 -7.41 -0.25 -1.84
CA ASP A 105 -6.93 -1.50 -2.46
C ASP A 105 -7.72 -1.77 -3.74
N PHE A 106 -7.07 -1.63 -4.90
CA PHE A 106 -7.70 -1.91 -6.19
C PHE A 106 -7.60 -3.37 -6.60
N PRO A 107 -8.66 -3.95 -7.19
CA PRO A 107 -8.62 -5.29 -7.75
C PRO A 107 -7.71 -5.34 -8.98
N ALA A 108 -7.34 -6.56 -9.36
CA ALA A 108 -6.77 -6.79 -10.68
C ALA A 108 -7.76 -6.33 -11.79
N GLN A 109 -7.22 -5.96 -12.95
CA GLN A 109 -8.01 -5.62 -14.15
C GLN A 109 -8.92 -4.38 -14.05
N ILE A 110 -8.86 -3.58 -12.98
CA ILE A 110 -9.60 -2.31 -12.88
C ILE A 110 -9.16 -1.24 -13.91
N ARG A 111 -8.09 -1.51 -14.66
CA ARG A 111 -7.33 -0.58 -15.52
C ARG A 111 -8.20 0.45 -16.24
N LYS A 112 -9.23 0.01 -16.99
CA LYS A 112 -10.05 0.89 -17.83
C LYS A 112 -10.89 1.85 -16.99
N THR A 113 -11.53 1.35 -15.94
CA THR A 113 -12.37 2.16 -15.05
C THR A 113 -11.52 3.09 -14.19
N ALA A 114 -10.44 2.58 -13.59
CA ALA A 114 -9.53 3.43 -12.81
C ALA A 114 -8.89 4.55 -13.64
N ALA A 115 -8.65 4.33 -14.93
CA ALA A 115 -8.08 5.36 -15.81
C ALA A 115 -8.98 6.60 -15.97
N THR A 116 -10.31 6.46 -15.87
CA THR A 116 -11.23 7.61 -15.93
C THR A 116 -11.37 8.33 -14.60
N GLU A 117 -10.98 7.68 -13.50
CA GLU A 117 -11.17 8.15 -12.14
C GLU A 117 -9.91 8.81 -11.55
N TRP A 118 -8.73 8.63 -12.16
CA TRP A 118 -7.48 9.12 -11.58
C TRP A 118 -7.42 10.61 -11.34
N ASN A 119 -7.93 11.42 -12.27
CA ASN A 119 -7.94 12.87 -12.09
C ASN A 119 -8.76 13.30 -10.85
N ARG A 120 -9.82 12.56 -10.52
CA ARG A 120 -10.63 12.81 -9.32
C ARG A 120 -9.95 12.34 -8.05
N PHE A 121 -9.17 11.25 -8.07
CA PHE A 121 -8.32 10.92 -6.92
C PHE A 121 -7.24 11.97 -6.70
N LEU A 122 -6.55 12.39 -7.76
CA LEU A 122 -5.50 13.41 -7.71
C LEU A 122 -6.03 14.78 -7.27
N SER A 123 -7.30 15.13 -7.54
CA SER A 123 -7.87 16.40 -7.05
C SER A 123 -7.96 16.47 -5.53
N ASN A 124 -7.81 15.36 -4.80
CA ASN A 124 -7.74 15.37 -3.34
C ASN A 124 -6.47 16.05 -2.79
N GLU A 125 -5.49 16.35 -3.65
CA GLU A 125 -4.34 17.18 -3.27
C GLU A 125 -4.75 18.60 -2.87
N GLU A 126 -5.80 19.14 -3.51
CA GLU A 126 -6.38 20.44 -3.15
C GLU A 126 -6.98 20.43 -1.72
N ASN A 127 -7.31 19.25 -1.20
CA ASN A 127 -7.82 19.04 0.15
C ASN A 127 -6.70 18.72 1.18
N GLY A 128 -5.43 18.94 0.81
CA GLY A 128 -4.30 18.73 1.71
C GLY A 128 -3.90 17.26 1.89
N ARG A 129 -4.29 16.37 0.97
CA ARG A 129 -3.84 14.98 0.96
C ARG A 129 -2.66 14.81 0.01
N ASN A 130 -1.65 14.05 0.41
CA ASN A 130 -0.61 13.62 -0.52
C ASN A 130 -1.06 12.35 -1.23
N VAL A 131 -1.40 12.44 -2.52
CA VAL A 131 -1.91 11.31 -3.29
C VAL A 131 -0.75 10.53 -3.90
N LEU A 132 -0.56 9.29 -3.44
CA LEU A 132 0.48 8.39 -3.93
C LEU A 132 -0.13 7.11 -4.49
N VAL A 133 0.30 6.74 -5.70
CA VAL A 133 -0.06 5.49 -6.35
C VAL A 133 1.04 4.47 -6.13
N PHE A 134 0.80 3.49 -5.26
CA PHE A 134 1.69 2.36 -5.04
C PHE A 134 1.40 1.28 -6.06
N TRP A 135 2.25 1.20 -7.09
CA TRP A 135 2.19 0.16 -8.11
C TRP A 135 2.94 -1.10 -7.65
N VAL A 136 2.21 -2.10 -7.18
CA VAL A 136 2.78 -3.35 -6.68
C VAL A 136 2.99 -4.31 -7.85
N MET A 137 4.20 -4.83 -8.00
CA MET A 137 4.51 -5.76 -9.08
C MET A 137 5.54 -6.83 -8.71
N TYR A 138 5.52 -7.88 -9.51
CA TYR A 138 6.63 -8.83 -9.65
C TYR A 138 7.38 -8.51 -10.95
N PRO A 139 8.73 -8.54 -11.00
CA PRO A 139 9.52 -8.32 -12.20
C PRO A 139 9.21 -9.41 -13.24
N SER A 140 8.44 -9.02 -14.24
CA SER A 140 8.13 -9.84 -15.42
C SER A 140 7.86 -8.90 -16.58
N TYR A 141 8.07 -9.37 -17.81
CA TYR A 141 7.82 -8.59 -19.01
C TYR A 141 6.42 -7.95 -19.02
N ASP A 142 5.39 -8.74 -18.71
CA ASP A 142 4.03 -8.24 -18.69
C ASP A 142 3.80 -7.19 -17.59
N SER A 143 4.33 -7.40 -16.37
CA SER A 143 4.18 -6.40 -15.29
C SER A 143 4.82 -5.06 -15.67
N ILE A 144 5.95 -5.12 -16.37
CA ILE A 144 6.67 -3.93 -16.86
C ILE A 144 5.88 -3.24 -17.97
N ASN A 145 5.27 -4.02 -18.88
CA ASN A 145 4.41 -3.47 -19.92
C ASN A 145 3.16 -2.81 -19.32
N SER A 146 2.55 -3.45 -18.33
CA SER A 146 1.41 -2.91 -17.56
C SER A 146 1.74 -1.58 -16.89
N LEU A 147 2.92 -1.46 -16.28
CA LEU A 147 3.37 -0.19 -15.70
C LEU A 147 3.47 0.91 -16.76
N ARG A 148 4.03 0.60 -17.95
CA ARG A 148 4.12 1.57 -19.05
C ARG A 148 2.75 2.11 -19.46
N HIS A 149 1.72 1.25 -19.50
CA HIS A 149 0.34 1.71 -19.74
C HIS A 149 -0.20 2.58 -18.61
N ARG A 150 0.19 2.31 -17.36
CA ARG A 150 -0.24 3.15 -16.24
C ARG A 150 0.42 4.54 -16.27
N MET A 151 1.70 4.61 -16.64
CA MET A 151 2.47 5.86 -16.77
C MET A 151 1.95 6.82 -17.88
N SER A 152 1.05 6.36 -18.75
CA SER A 152 0.38 7.23 -19.74
C SER A 152 -0.86 7.93 -19.19
N VAL A 153 -1.35 7.52 -18.01
CA VAL A 153 -2.55 8.06 -17.37
C VAL A 153 -2.24 8.71 -16.02
N VAL A 154 -1.23 8.20 -15.31
CA VAL A 154 -0.75 8.74 -14.03
C VAL A 154 0.67 9.26 -14.23
N ASP A 155 0.92 10.47 -13.71
CA ASP A 155 2.26 11.03 -13.67
C ASP A 155 3.19 10.18 -12.80
N PRO A 156 4.33 9.67 -13.31
CA PRO A 156 5.29 8.92 -12.52
C PRO A 156 5.73 9.64 -11.24
N ALA A 157 5.75 10.96 -11.18
CA ALA A 157 6.06 11.72 -9.96
C ALA A 157 5.09 11.44 -8.78
N LYS A 158 3.90 10.89 -9.06
CA LYS A 158 2.92 10.46 -8.06
C LYS A 158 2.95 8.96 -7.79
N MET A 159 3.85 8.23 -8.45
CA MET A 159 3.88 6.78 -8.43
C MET A 159 5.08 6.25 -7.66
N VAL A 160 4.82 5.17 -6.93
CA VAL A 160 5.84 4.36 -6.27
C VAL A 160 5.73 2.92 -6.77
N VAL A 161 6.77 2.43 -7.45
CA VAL A 161 6.85 1.00 -7.81
C VAL A 161 7.32 0.22 -6.58
N MET A 162 6.49 -0.72 -6.12
CA MET A 162 6.78 -1.62 -5.02
C MET A 162 7.02 -3.03 -5.55
N ILE A 163 8.28 -3.46 -5.57
CA ILE A 163 8.69 -4.77 -6.06
C ILE A 163 8.52 -5.79 -4.96
N ASN A 164 7.64 -6.77 -5.16
CA ASN A 164 7.34 -7.76 -4.13
C ASN A 164 8.36 -8.91 -4.12
N LEU A 165 9.17 -8.99 -3.05
CA LEU A 165 10.24 -9.98 -2.86
C LEU A 165 9.74 -11.29 -2.23
N ARG A 166 8.47 -11.66 -2.41
CA ARG A 166 7.89 -12.90 -1.85
C ARG A 166 8.69 -14.17 -2.16
N ASP A 167 9.36 -14.20 -3.31
CA ASP A 167 10.22 -15.30 -3.75
C ASP A 167 11.69 -14.93 -3.53
N SER A 168 12.44 -15.84 -2.90
CA SER A 168 13.88 -15.68 -2.66
C SER A 168 14.73 -15.70 -3.93
N ASN A 169 14.22 -16.27 -5.04
CA ASN A 169 14.96 -16.42 -6.29
C ASN A 169 14.49 -15.45 -7.38
N ILE A 170 13.93 -14.31 -6.98
CA ILE A 170 13.43 -13.29 -7.89
C ILE A 170 14.56 -12.69 -8.74
N ASP A 171 14.40 -12.75 -10.05
CA ASP A 171 15.32 -12.09 -10.99
C ASP A 171 14.93 -10.61 -11.14
N LEU A 172 15.70 -9.74 -10.49
CA LEU A 172 15.50 -8.29 -10.54
C LEU A 172 16.05 -7.66 -11.83
N SER A 173 16.86 -8.38 -12.63
CA SER A 173 17.49 -7.82 -13.84
C SER A 173 16.47 -7.33 -14.86
N LEU A 174 15.34 -8.05 -14.97
CA LEU A 174 14.22 -7.67 -15.82
C LEU A 174 13.70 -6.27 -15.50
N TRP A 175 13.70 -5.85 -14.24
CA TRP A 175 13.32 -4.50 -13.85
C TRP A 175 14.49 -3.53 -13.92
N SER A 176 15.63 -3.86 -13.29
CA SER A 176 16.77 -2.96 -13.16
C SER A 176 17.29 -2.45 -14.50
N ASP A 177 17.28 -3.32 -15.50
CA ASP A 177 17.89 -3.06 -16.81
C ASP A 177 16.86 -2.53 -17.83
N SER A 178 15.58 -2.49 -17.42
CA SER A 178 14.49 -2.10 -18.32
C SER A 178 14.52 -0.62 -18.70
N ALA A 179 14.21 -0.33 -19.96
CA ALA A 179 13.98 1.03 -20.41
C ALA A 179 12.79 1.68 -19.68
N THR A 180 11.77 0.90 -19.32
CA THR A 180 10.61 1.40 -18.55
C THR A 180 11.04 1.92 -17.18
N ARG A 181 11.92 1.23 -16.47
CA ARG A 181 12.46 1.72 -15.18
C ARG A 181 13.21 3.04 -15.37
N ARG A 182 14.08 3.13 -16.37
CA ARG A 182 14.82 4.37 -16.65
C ARG A 182 13.87 5.53 -16.89
N GLU A 183 12.90 5.36 -17.80
CA GLU A 183 11.88 6.39 -18.10
C GLU A 183 11.06 6.75 -16.85
N PHE A 184 10.66 5.74 -16.06
CA PHE A 184 9.88 5.93 -14.84
C PHE A 184 10.62 6.81 -13.83
N LEU A 185 11.89 6.52 -13.57
CA LEU A 185 12.73 7.30 -12.65
C LEU A 185 13.06 8.69 -13.20
N GLU A 186 13.34 8.81 -14.51
CA GLU A 186 13.60 10.10 -15.18
C GLU A 186 12.39 11.06 -15.08
N ARG A 187 11.18 10.51 -15.02
CA ARG A 187 9.92 11.24 -14.86
C ARG A 187 9.54 11.48 -13.38
N GLY A 188 10.46 11.25 -12.44
CA GLY A 188 10.26 11.50 -11.01
C GLY A 188 9.61 10.36 -10.23
N GLY A 189 9.42 9.20 -10.85
CA GLY A 189 8.95 8.00 -10.16
C GLY A 189 9.93 7.51 -9.10
N THR A 190 9.40 6.93 -8.03
CA THR A 190 10.20 6.31 -6.96
C THR A 190 9.97 4.81 -6.94
N GLU A 191 10.98 4.05 -6.53
CA GLU A 191 10.87 2.60 -6.35
C GLU A 191 11.33 2.18 -4.96
N GLY A 192 10.76 1.05 -4.52
CA GLY A 192 11.14 0.35 -3.30
C GLY A 192 10.71 -1.11 -3.33
N TYR A 193 10.90 -1.78 -2.21
CA TYR A 193 10.68 -3.22 -2.08
C TYR A 193 9.60 -3.57 -1.07
N VAL A 194 8.89 -4.67 -1.30
CA VAL A 194 8.09 -5.32 -0.25
C VAL A 194 8.93 -6.48 0.27
N PRO A 195 9.40 -6.44 1.52
CA PRO A 195 10.21 -7.51 2.08
C PRO A 195 9.43 -8.80 2.18
N ARG A 196 10.15 -9.91 2.29
CA ARG A 196 9.54 -11.23 2.33
C ARG A 196 8.99 -11.52 3.72
N LEU A 197 7.70 -11.84 3.80
CA LEU A 197 7.15 -12.56 4.95
C LEU A 197 7.28 -14.08 4.69
N PRO A 198 7.88 -14.86 5.61
CA PRO A 198 7.97 -16.31 5.44
C PRO A 198 6.61 -16.96 5.17
N GLU A 199 6.56 -17.86 4.19
CA GLU A 199 5.31 -18.43 3.67
C GLU A 199 4.43 -19.05 4.76
N SER A 200 5.03 -19.81 5.68
CA SER A 200 4.27 -20.43 6.77
C SER A 200 3.60 -19.43 7.71
N LEU A 201 4.15 -18.22 7.85
CA LEU A 201 3.53 -17.14 8.61
C LEU A 201 2.47 -16.45 7.74
N ALA A 202 2.78 -16.13 6.49
CA ALA A 202 1.82 -15.54 5.55
C ALA A 202 0.54 -16.39 5.43
N LEU A 203 0.68 -17.71 5.24
CA LEU A 203 -0.44 -18.66 5.18
C LEU A 203 -1.24 -18.69 6.49
N ARG A 204 -0.58 -18.59 7.64
CA ARG A 204 -1.28 -18.53 8.93
C ARG A 204 -2.12 -17.27 9.03
N LEU A 205 -1.57 -16.12 8.67
CA LEU A 205 -2.32 -14.85 8.68
C LEU A 205 -3.52 -14.91 7.73
N GLU A 206 -3.35 -15.52 6.55
CA GLU A 206 -4.41 -15.71 5.56
C GLU A 206 -5.52 -16.66 6.01
N ASN A 207 -5.19 -17.75 6.70
CA ASN A 207 -6.18 -18.74 7.15
C ASN A 207 -6.97 -18.28 8.37
N GLU A 208 -6.39 -17.40 9.19
CA GLU A 208 -6.99 -16.90 10.43
C GLU A 208 -7.49 -15.45 10.29
N ASP A 209 -7.46 -14.87 9.08
CA ASP A 209 -7.83 -13.48 8.78
C ASP A 209 -7.15 -12.45 9.71
N LEU A 210 -5.92 -12.74 10.13
CA LEU A 210 -5.22 -11.95 11.14
C LEU A 210 -4.52 -10.74 10.49
N SER A 211 -5.00 -9.54 10.80
CA SER A 211 -4.22 -8.31 10.57
C SER A 211 -2.85 -8.40 11.25
N PHE A 212 -1.87 -7.64 10.76
CA PHE A 212 -0.54 -7.59 11.39
C PHE A 212 -0.62 -7.15 12.86
N ALA A 213 -1.53 -6.25 13.21
CA ALA A 213 -1.80 -5.85 14.59
C ALA A 213 -2.37 -7.01 15.42
N ALA A 214 -3.41 -7.70 14.93
CA ALA A 214 -3.99 -8.87 15.60
C ALA A 214 -2.97 -10.01 15.76
N ALA A 215 -2.14 -10.25 14.74
CA ALA A 215 -1.07 -11.23 14.75
C ALA A 215 0.00 -10.96 15.82
N ARG A 216 0.34 -9.68 16.08
CA ARG A 216 1.25 -9.32 17.19
C ARG A 216 0.63 -9.64 18.56
N ALA A 217 -0.69 -9.54 18.68
CA ALA A 217 -1.43 -9.80 19.92
C ALA A 217 -1.79 -11.28 20.12
N SER A 218 -1.70 -12.11 19.08
CA SER A 218 -2.12 -13.51 19.13
C SER A 218 -1.03 -14.46 19.65
N ASP A 219 -1.41 -15.74 19.82
CA ASP A 219 -0.49 -16.79 20.24
C ASP A 219 0.31 -17.36 19.04
N LEU A 220 1.05 -16.48 18.38
CA LEU A 220 2.05 -16.88 17.39
C LEU A 220 3.21 -17.62 18.07
N ARG A 221 3.75 -18.63 17.38
CA ARG A 221 4.99 -19.30 17.81
C ARG A 221 6.11 -18.27 17.98
N PRO A 222 7.06 -18.44 18.93
CA PRO A 222 8.12 -17.47 19.16
C PRO A 222 8.88 -17.05 17.90
N TYR A 223 9.18 -18.00 17.02
CA TYR A 223 9.85 -17.73 15.76
C TYR A 223 8.96 -16.93 14.78
N HIS A 224 7.66 -17.21 14.71
CA HIS A 224 6.69 -16.44 13.91
C HIS A 224 6.55 -15.00 14.43
N LYS A 225 6.60 -14.79 15.74
CA LYS A 225 6.65 -13.43 16.32
C LYS A 225 7.91 -12.68 15.86
N ARG A 226 9.04 -13.39 15.79
CA ARG A 226 10.30 -12.81 15.31
C ARG A 226 10.24 -12.48 13.82
N ASP A 227 9.73 -13.37 12.99
CA ASP A 227 9.54 -13.12 11.55
C ASP A 227 8.64 -11.91 11.29
N LEU A 228 7.52 -11.82 12.00
CA LEU A 228 6.61 -10.68 11.92
C LEU A 228 7.31 -9.37 12.32
N GLN A 229 8.09 -9.41 13.39
CA GLN A 229 8.87 -8.24 13.84
C GLN A 229 9.88 -7.81 12.77
N VAL A 230 10.64 -8.74 12.20
CA VAL A 230 11.63 -8.44 11.15
C VAL A 230 10.94 -7.85 9.92
N PHE A 231 9.91 -8.51 9.40
CA PHE A 231 9.15 -8.02 8.25
C PHE A 231 8.61 -6.60 8.47
N THR A 232 7.99 -6.34 9.62
CA THR A 232 7.39 -5.02 9.90
C THR A 232 8.43 -3.92 10.09
N GLN A 233 9.63 -4.24 10.60
CA GLN A 233 10.75 -3.31 10.69
C GLN A 233 11.36 -2.99 9.32
N GLU A 234 11.61 -4.01 8.50
CA GLU A 234 12.13 -3.84 7.13
C GLU A 234 11.13 -3.05 6.26
N PHE A 235 9.84 -3.40 6.33
CA PHE A 235 8.79 -2.70 5.60
C PHE A 235 8.71 -1.23 6.02
N ARG A 236 8.75 -0.94 7.34
CA ARG A 236 8.78 0.44 7.84
C ARG A 236 9.97 1.21 7.30
N ALA A 237 11.17 0.63 7.38
CA ALA A 237 12.39 1.28 6.91
C ALA A 237 12.33 1.60 5.42
N GLU A 238 11.80 0.67 4.62
CA GLU A 238 11.65 0.84 3.18
C GLU A 238 10.64 1.91 2.82
N ILE A 239 9.45 1.92 3.44
CA ILE A 239 8.43 2.95 3.20
C ILE A 239 8.95 4.34 3.61
N LEU A 240 9.63 4.47 4.75
CA LEU A 240 10.24 5.74 5.15
C LEU A 240 11.33 6.20 4.18
N SER A 241 12.12 5.27 3.63
CA SER A 241 13.13 5.56 2.60
C SER A 241 12.48 6.09 1.33
N VAL A 242 11.43 5.43 0.84
CA VAL A 242 10.64 5.86 -0.32
C VAL A 242 10.05 7.25 -0.10
N LEU A 243 9.37 7.48 1.02
CA LEU A 243 8.71 8.76 1.31
C LEU A 243 9.72 9.91 1.42
N LYS A 244 10.91 9.65 1.99
CA LYS A 244 11.99 10.65 2.01
C LYS A 244 12.48 11.04 0.62
N LYS A 245 12.53 10.12 -0.35
CA LYS A 245 12.91 10.42 -1.74
C LYS A 245 11.87 11.26 -2.48
N ILE A 246 10.60 11.17 -2.06
CA ILE A 246 9.49 11.95 -2.65
C ILE A 246 9.48 13.39 -2.11
N HIS A 247 9.86 13.58 -0.85
CA HIS A 247 9.77 14.88 -0.15
C HIS A 247 11.10 15.62 0.03
N GLY A 248 12.24 14.98 -0.24
CA GLY A 248 13.59 15.55 -0.12
C GLY A 248 14.19 15.87 -1.48
#